data_AF-A0A1M7Z5X0-F1
#
_entry.id   AF-A0A1M7Z5X0-F1
#
_cell.length_a   1.000
_cell.length_b   1.000
_cell.length_c   1.000
_cell.angle_alpha   90.00
_cell.angle_beta   90.00
_cell.angle_gamma   90.00
#
_symmetry.space_group_name_H-M   'P 1'
#
loop_
_entity.id
_entity.type
_entity.pdbx_description
1 polymer ?
#
loop_
_entity_poly.entity_id
_entity_poly.type
_entity_poly.pdbx_seq_one_letter_code
_entity_poly.pdbx_strand_id
1 'polypeptide(L)'
;MLNKLTAIIFILASNYIFVPTTIAQNLSEKLGAIETGFSFTTLGQSVNVIDQYLIKRAEKVVFRYVPDEVSAGLGYESYHLEITIKEKLEVSDADKKRERFHWSLNFFDSQGEVISTFIIAKEQVKYSGNQNESLNFYSIDLIDIPLNLLDRTHHIDLFYLR
;
A
#
# COMPACT_ATOMS: atom_id res chain seq x y z
N MET A 1 -12.06 -35.79 45.93
CA MET A 1 -11.43 -34.53 46.39
C MET A 1 -10.24 -34.27 45.49
N LEU A 2 -10.22 -33.14 44.77
CA LEU A 2 -9.08 -32.77 43.93
C LEU A 2 -7.88 -32.51 44.85
N ASN A 3 -6.74 -33.18 44.62
CA ASN A 3 -5.57 -33.00 45.46
C ASN A 3 -5.05 -31.56 45.30
N LYS A 4 -4.66 -30.90 46.40
CA LYS A 4 -4.24 -29.49 46.40
C LYS A 4 -3.13 -29.22 45.39
N LEU A 5 -2.24 -30.20 45.20
CA LEU A 5 -1.16 -30.15 44.20
C LEU A 5 -1.70 -30.05 42.77
N THR A 6 -2.75 -30.81 42.45
CA THR A 6 -3.38 -30.81 41.13
C THR A 6 -4.04 -29.46 40.83
N ALA A 7 -4.68 -28.85 41.83
CA ALA A 7 -5.27 -27.53 41.70
C ALA A 7 -4.20 -26.44 41.44
N ILE A 8 -3.07 -26.50 42.14
CA ILE A 8 -1.95 -25.55 41.97
C ILE A 8 -1.33 -25.69 40.57
N ILE A 9 -1.09 -26.92 40.11
CA ILE A 9 -0.55 -27.18 38.76
C ILE A 9 -1.51 -26.65 37.69
N PHE A 10 -2.83 -26.84 37.87
CA PHE A 10 -3.82 -26.38 36.92
C PHE A 10 -3.87 -24.85 36.82
N ILE A 11 -3.78 -24.14 37.96
CA ILE A 11 -3.72 -22.67 38.00
C ILE A 11 -2.44 -22.15 37.36
N LEU A 12 -1.29 -22.79 37.60
CA LEU A 12 -0.03 -22.40 36.98
C LEU A 12 -0.05 -22.63 35.46
N ALA A 13 -0.59 -23.77 35.01
CA ALA A 13 -0.71 -24.09 33.58
C ALA A 13 -1.69 -23.16 32.85
N SER A 14 -2.81 -22.74 33.49
CA SER A 14 -3.76 -21.84 32.86
C SER A 14 -3.18 -20.45 32.58
N ASN A 15 -2.20 -19.98 33.37
CA ASN A 15 -1.54 -18.71 33.12
C ASN A 15 -0.65 -18.72 31.86
N TYR A 16 -0.17 -19.90 31.42
CA TYR A 16 0.63 -20.02 30.19
C TYR A 16 -0.22 -20.04 28.91
N ILE A 17 -1.53 -20.28 29.00
CA ILE A 17 -2.43 -20.31 27.84
C ILE A 17 -2.80 -18.88 27.40
N PHE A 18 -2.72 -17.90 28.30
CA PHE A 18 -3.07 -16.51 28.03
C PHE A 18 -1.87 -15.59 27.80
N VAL A 19 -0.69 -16.13 27.49
CA VAL A 19 0.39 -15.27 26.99
C VAL A 19 -0.10 -14.71 25.65
N PRO A 20 -0.35 -13.40 25.53
CA PRO A 20 -0.62 -12.83 24.23
C PRO A 20 0.65 -13.09 23.42
N THR A 21 0.54 -13.93 22.38
CA THR A 21 1.58 -14.01 21.37
C THR A 21 1.67 -12.60 20.80
N THR A 22 2.64 -11.82 21.26
CA THR A 22 2.98 -10.56 20.65
C THR A 22 3.46 -10.91 19.25
N ILE A 23 2.55 -10.87 18.28
CA ILE A 23 2.91 -10.92 16.87
C ILE A 23 3.89 -9.78 16.71
N ALA A 24 5.16 -10.12 16.47
CA ALA A 24 6.20 -9.12 16.37
C ALA A 24 5.87 -8.26 15.16
N GLN A 25 5.44 -7.02 15.43
CA GLN A 25 5.20 -6.04 14.38
C GLN A 25 6.43 -5.93 13.49
N ASN A 26 6.20 -5.96 12.19
CA ASN A 26 7.25 -5.76 11.21
C ASN A 26 7.78 -4.31 11.30
N LEU A 27 8.93 -4.05 10.67
CA LEU A 27 9.58 -2.73 10.77
C LEU A 27 8.66 -1.61 10.26
N SER A 28 7.95 -1.84 9.16
CA SER A 28 7.05 -0.85 8.56
C SER A 28 5.92 -0.46 9.52
N GLU A 29 5.29 -1.43 10.17
CA GLU A 29 4.25 -1.20 11.18
C GLU A 29 4.77 -0.39 12.37
N LYS A 30 5.98 -0.69 12.85
CA LYS A 30 6.64 0.09 13.91
C LYS A 30 6.90 1.54 13.52
N LEU A 31 7.07 1.81 12.23
CA LEU A 31 7.24 3.14 11.67
C LEU A 31 5.90 3.84 11.35
N GLY A 32 4.77 3.22 11.70
CA GLY A 32 3.44 3.80 11.52
C GLY A 32 2.78 3.45 10.19
N ALA A 33 3.30 2.46 9.46
CA ALA A 33 2.59 1.89 8.31
C ALA A 33 1.40 1.04 8.80
N ILE A 34 0.32 1.05 8.03
CA ILE A 34 -0.88 0.25 8.29
C ILE A 34 -0.93 -0.85 7.25
N GLU A 35 -0.85 -2.11 7.66
CA GLU A 35 -1.04 -3.23 6.75
C GLU A 35 -2.45 -3.19 6.15
N THR A 36 -2.54 -3.51 4.86
CA THR A 36 -3.79 -3.50 4.10
C THR A 36 -3.97 -4.86 3.43
N GLY A 37 -5.21 -5.20 3.07
CA GLY A 37 -5.57 -6.49 2.49
C GLY A 37 -6.41 -6.37 1.23
N PHE A 38 -6.11 -5.38 0.39
CA PHE A 38 -6.81 -5.23 -0.89
C PHE A 38 -6.31 -6.31 -1.86
N SER A 39 -7.24 -6.86 -2.63
CA SER A 39 -6.86 -7.66 -3.80
C SER A 39 -6.55 -6.74 -4.97
N PHE A 40 -5.62 -7.14 -5.84
CA PHE A 40 -5.20 -6.33 -6.99
C PHE A 40 -5.36 -7.06 -8.31
N THR A 41 -5.81 -6.32 -9.32
CA THR A 41 -5.69 -6.72 -10.71
C THR A 41 -4.98 -5.64 -11.54
N THR A 42 -4.49 -6.05 -12.71
CA THR A 42 -4.07 -5.16 -13.79
C THR A 42 -4.73 -5.64 -15.07
N LEU A 43 -5.56 -4.81 -15.71
CA LEU A 43 -6.30 -5.19 -16.92
C LEU A 43 -7.12 -6.48 -16.72
N GLY A 44 -7.68 -6.65 -15.51
CA GLY A 44 -8.45 -7.84 -15.12
C GLY A 44 -7.62 -9.09 -14.81
N GLN A 45 -6.28 -9.03 -14.89
CA GLN A 45 -5.40 -10.12 -14.49
C GLN A 45 -5.03 -10.00 -13.01
N SER A 46 -5.17 -11.07 -12.23
CA SER A 46 -4.81 -11.08 -10.81
C SER A 46 -3.32 -10.85 -10.62
N VAL A 47 -2.98 -10.01 -9.65
CA VAL A 47 -1.59 -9.71 -9.27
C VAL A 47 -1.24 -10.43 -7.96
N ASN A 48 -0.05 -11.04 -7.90
CA ASN A 48 0.42 -11.69 -6.67
C ASN A 48 1.07 -10.67 -5.73
N VAL A 49 0.28 -10.16 -4.77
CA VAL A 49 0.74 -9.22 -3.74
C VAL A 49 1.42 -9.98 -2.61
N ILE A 50 2.66 -9.59 -2.32
CA ILE A 50 3.47 -10.13 -1.22
C ILE A 50 3.26 -9.31 0.05
N ASP A 51 3.32 -8.00 -0.09
CA ASP A 51 3.27 -7.03 1.00
C ASP A 51 2.47 -5.81 0.55
N GLN A 52 1.67 -5.24 1.47
CA GLN A 52 0.82 -4.11 1.17
C GLN A 52 0.62 -3.20 2.38
N TYR A 53 0.99 -1.93 2.26
CA TYR A 53 0.91 -0.98 3.35
C TYR A 53 0.36 0.37 2.92
N LEU A 54 -0.42 0.99 3.78
CA LEU A 54 -0.70 2.42 3.74
C LEU A 54 0.29 3.14 4.66
N ILE A 55 1.08 4.06 4.10
CA ILE A 55 2.10 4.81 4.85
C ILE A 55 1.89 6.31 4.67
N LYS A 56 2.01 7.05 5.78
CA LYS A 56 2.06 8.51 5.75
C LYS A 56 3.51 8.96 5.51
N ARG A 57 3.71 9.83 4.52
CA ARG A 57 5.03 10.33 4.13
C ARG A 57 5.06 11.85 4.18
N ALA A 58 6.22 12.40 4.53
CA ALA A 58 6.51 13.80 4.30
C ALA A 58 7.13 13.93 2.90
N GLU A 59 6.44 14.59 1.99
CA GLU A 59 6.95 14.89 0.66
C GLU A 59 7.61 16.27 0.69
N LYS A 60 8.79 16.36 0.09
CA LYS A 60 9.58 17.59 0.03
C LYS A 60 9.56 18.12 -1.39
N VAL A 61 8.91 19.25 -1.62
CA VAL A 61 9.05 19.99 -2.88
C VAL A 61 10.25 20.93 -2.72
N VAL A 62 11.32 20.66 -3.49
CA VAL A 62 12.52 21.50 -3.52
C VAL A 62 12.49 22.33 -4.79
N PHE A 63 12.21 23.62 -4.67
CA PHE A 63 12.47 24.56 -5.76
C PHE A 63 13.96 24.90 -5.75
N ARG A 64 14.70 24.47 -6.78
CA ARG A 64 16.13 24.78 -6.92
C ARG A 64 16.30 25.79 -8.07
N TYR A 65 16.65 27.02 -7.73
CA TYR A 65 17.17 28.00 -8.69
C TYR A 65 18.65 28.30 -8.34
N VAL A 66 19.49 28.50 -9.35
CA VAL A 66 20.93 28.81 -9.25
C VAL A 66 21.23 29.90 -10.29
N PRO A 67 22.12 30.89 -10.06
CA PRO A 67 23.04 31.10 -8.94
C PRO A 67 22.73 32.36 -8.08
N ASP A 68 23.15 32.32 -6.80
CA ASP A 68 23.02 33.33 -5.71
C ASP A 68 21.76 33.32 -4.82
N GLU A 69 20.86 32.32 -4.93
CA GLU A 69 19.53 32.40 -4.32
C GLU A 69 19.22 31.47 -3.14
N VAL A 70 18.43 32.02 -2.21
CA VAL A 70 17.79 31.37 -1.07
C VAL A 70 16.82 30.29 -1.55
N SER A 71 17.01 29.06 -1.08
CA SER A 71 16.10 27.94 -1.36
C SER A 71 14.90 27.96 -0.42
N ALA A 72 13.68 27.90 -0.96
CA ALA A 72 12.46 27.66 -0.20
C ALA A 72 11.99 26.21 -0.43
N GLY A 73 11.77 25.48 0.65
CA GLY A 73 11.15 24.15 0.61
C GLY A 73 9.74 24.24 1.18
N LEU A 74 8.75 23.77 0.42
CA LEU A 74 7.43 23.49 0.96
C LEU A 74 7.32 21.97 1.13
N GLY A 75 7.03 21.56 2.35
CA GLY A 75 6.69 20.17 2.66
C GLY A 75 5.17 20.02 2.69
N TYR A 76 4.67 18.89 2.21
CA TYR A 76 3.31 18.45 2.49
C TYR A 76 3.35 17.01 2.96
N GLU A 77 2.31 16.60 3.68
CA GLU A 77 2.13 15.20 4.06
C GLU A 77 1.23 14.54 3.04
N SER A 78 1.61 13.35 2.58
CA SER A 78 0.83 12.52 1.67
C SER A 78 0.67 11.12 2.25
N TYR A 79 -0.35 10.43 1.78
CA TYR A 79 -0.56 9.01 2.07
C TYR A 79 -0.22 8.22 0.83
N HIS A 80 0.57 7.17 1.01
CA HIS A 80 0.99 6.30 -0.07
C HIS A 80 0.49 4.90 0.18
N LEU A 81 -0.06 4.29 -0.87
CA LEU A 81 -0.30 2.86 -0.93
C LEU A 81 0.95 2.22 -1.53
N GLU A 82 1.67 1.47 -0.72
CA GLU A 82 2.89 0.76 -1.11
C GLU A 82 2.61 -0.73 -1.27
N ILE A 83 2.94 -1.28 -2.44
CA ILE A 83 2.70 -2.67 -2.78
C ILE A 83 3.99 -3.32 -3.29
N THR A 84 4.22 -4.55 -2.84
CA THR A 84 5.26 -5.43 -3.38
C THR A 84 4.59 -6.57 -4.13
N ILE A 85 4.94 -6.75 -5.39
CA ILE A 85 4.34 -7.76 -6.27
C ILE A 85 5.44 -8.56 -7.00
N LYS A 86 5.13 -9.80 -7.38
CA LYS A 86 6.08 -10.64 -8.13
C LYS A 86 6.14 -10.24 -9.60
N GLU A 87 4.98 -10.11 -10.23
CA GLU A 87 4.86 -9.77 -11.64
C GLU A 87 4.76 -8.26 -11.80
N LYS A 88 5.52 -7.68 -12.74
CA LYS A 88 5.46 -6.24 -13.03
C LYS A 88 4.07 -5.87 -13.56
N LEU A 89 3.53 -4.73 -13.12
CA LEU A 89 2.25 -4.21 -13.62
C LEU A 89 2.30 -4.01 -15.14
N GLU A 90 1.23 -4.45 -15.81
CA GLU A 90 1.12 -4.34 -17.26
C GLU A 90 0.83 -2.90 -17.71
N VAL A 91 1.33 -2.58 -18.91
CA VAL A 91 1.09 -1.31 -19.58
C VAL A 91 0.06 -1.52 -20.67
N SER A 92 -1.07 -0.82 -20.58
CA SER A 92 -2.07 -0.82 -21.65
C SER A 92 -1.62 0.07 -22.80
N ASP A 93 -1.61 -0.46 -24.02
CA ASP A 93 -1.36 0.29 -25.26
C ASP A 93 -2.61 1.06 -25.76
N ALA A 94 -3.66 1.16 -24.94
CA ALA A 94 -5.00 1.49 -25.39
C ALA A 94 -5.22 2.95 -25.85
N ASP A 95 -4.34 3.92 -25.59
CA ASP A 95 -4.68 5.33 -25.77
C ASP A 95 -3.56 6.20 -26.37
N LYS A 96 -2.98 5.73 -27.48
CA LYS A 96 -1.97 6.43 -28.32
C LYS A 96 -2.35 7.85 -28.80
N LYS A 97 -3.54 8.36 -28.46
CA LYS A 97 -4.08 9.65 -28.94
C LYS A 97 -4.03 10.79 -27.93
N ARG A 98 -3.59 10.56 -26.68
CA ARG A 98 -3.38 11.65 -25.71
C ARG A 98 -1.98 11.53 -25.12
N GLU A 99 -1.12 12.50 -25.40
CA GLU A 99 0.28 12.59 -24.97
C GLU A 99 0.50 12.73 -23.44
N ARG A 100 -0.43 12.24 -22.61
CA ARG A 100 -0.33 12.32 -21.17
C ARG A 100 -0.40 10.90 -20.61
N PHE A 101 0.76 10.44 -20.20
CA PHE A 101 0.97 9.19 -19.47
C PHE A 101 0.25 9.25 -18.12
N HIS A 102 -0.74 8.38 -17.91
CA HIS A 102 -1.49 8.32 -16.66
C HIS A 102 -1.67 6.88 -16.19
N TRP A 103 -1.98 6.71 -14.91
CA TRP A 103 -2.48 5.46 -14.36
C TRP A 103 -3.98 5.57 -14.11
N SER A 104 -4.71 4.48 -14.32
CA SER A 104 -6.10 4.34 -13.89
C SER A 104 -6.17 3.49 -12.64
N LEU A 105 -6.88 3.97 -11.62
CA LEU A 105 -7.20 3.24 -10.40
C LEU A 105 -8.70 3.08 -10.29
N ASN A 106 -9.17 1.84 -10.36
CA ASN A 106 -10.56 1.50 -10.15
C ASN A 106 -10.71 0.81 -8.79
N PHE A 107 -11.54 1.38 -7.92
CA PHE A 107 -11.82 0.86 -6.59
C PHE A 107 -13.15 0.13 -6.58
N PHE A 108 -13.17 -1.10 -6.07
CA PHE A 108 -14.36 -1.94 -6.03
C PHE A 108 -14.67 -2.36 -4.60
N ASP A 109 -15.96 -2.53 -4.32
CA ASP A 109 -16.43 -3.07 -3.06
C ASP A 109 -16.37 -4.61 -3.02
N SER A 110 -16.80 -5.20 -1.91
CA SER A 110 -16.82 -6.66 -1.71
C SER A 110 -17.79 -7.40 -2.65
N GLN A 111 -18.70 -6.69 -3.31
CA GLN A 111 -19.69 -7.22 -4.25
C GLN A 111 -19.16 -7.17 -5.68
N GLY A 112 -18.01 -6.53 -5.91
CA GLY A 112 -17.42 -6.33 -7.22
C GLY A 112 -17.96 -5.11 -7.97
N GLU A 113 -18.71 -4.23 -7.28
CA GLU A 113 -19.23 -3.00 -7.87
C GLU A 113 -18.18 -1.88 -7.78
N VAL A 114 -18.10 -1.06 -8.83
CA VAL A 114 -17.16 0.08 -8.86
C VAL A 114 -17.66 1.15 -7.88
N ILE A 115 -16.81 1.47 -6.91
CA ILE A 115 -17.03 2.58 -5.96
C ILE A 115 -16.62 3.90 -6.61
N SER A 116 -15.42 3.93 -7.22
CA SER A 116 -14.88 5.12 -7.88
C SER A 116 -13.72 4.78 -8.80
N THR A 117 -13.47 5.64 -9.78
CA THR A 117 -12.32 5.59 -10.69
C THR A 117 -11.55 6.89 -10.63
N PHE A 118 -10.22 6.80 -10.53
CA PHE A 118 -9.31 7.93 -10.56
C PHE A 118 -8.29 7.77 -11.66
N ILE A 119 -8.01 8.85 -12.38
CA ILE A 119 -6.90 8.96 -13.31
C ILE A 119 -5.81 9.78 -12.63
N ILE A 120 -4.67 9.14 -12.35
CA ILE A 120 -3.55 9.78 -11.65
C ILE A 120 -2.36 9.98 -12.57
N ALA A 121 -1.55 10.99 -12.27
CA ALA A 121 -0.36 11.30 -13.05
C ALA A 121 0.69 10.18 -12.92
N LYS A 122 1.53 10.01 -13.95
CA LYS A 122 2.64 9.05 -13.91
C LYS A 122 3.55 9.25 -12.69
N GLU A 123 3.77 10.51 -12.30
CA GLU A 123 4.64 10.92 -11.20
C GLU A 123 4.11 10.48 -9.82
N GLN A 124 2.81 10.22 -9.70
CA GLN A 124 2.20 9.71 -8.48
C GLN A 124 2.52 8.22 -8.24
N VAL A 125 3.04 7.50 -9.24
CA VAL A 125 3.41 6.09 -9.10
C VAL A 125 4.92 5.94 -9.22
N LYS A 126 5.58 5.73 -8.09
CA LYS A 126 7.02 5.44 -8.02
C LYS A 126 7.21 3.92 -8.15
N TYR A 127 8.18 3.50 -8.96
CA TYR A 127 8.51 2.10 -9.19
C TYR A 127 9.98 1.84 -8.82
N SER A 128 10.23 0.70 -8.18
CA SER A 128 11.56 0.13 -7.98
C SER A 128 11.49 -1.38 -8.17
N GLY A 129 12.52 -1.99 -8.75
CA GLY A 129 12.60 -3.42 -8.94
C GLY A 129 14.01 -3.92 -8.64
N ASN A 130 14.14 -5.20 -8.28
CA ASN A 130 15.46 -5.82 -8.17
C ASN A 130 15.99 -6.23 -9.56
N GLN A 131 17.30 -6.55 -9.65
CA GLN A 131 17.95 -6.85 -10.95
C GLN A 131 17.34 -8.05 -11.70
N ASN A 132 16.69 -8.97 -10.96
CA ASN A 132 16.07 -10.16 -11.54
C ASN A 132 14.55 -9.98 -11.75
N GLU A 133 14.02 -8.77 -11.51
CA GLU A 133 12.60 -8.41 -11.54
C GLU A 133 11.67 -9.38 -10.77
N SER A 134 12.21 -10.11 -9.79
CA SER A 134 11.46 -11.08 -9.00
C SER A 134 10.61 -10.43 -7.90
N LEU A 135 10.94 -9.17 -7.57
CA LEU A 135 10.21 -8.32 -6.65
C LEU A 135 10.12 -6.92 -7.25
N ASN A 136 8.90 -6.44 -7.37
CA ASN A 136 8.55 -5.15 -7.92
C ASN A 136 7.83 -4.35 -6.84
N PHE A 137 8.37 -3.18 -6.51
CA PHE A 137 7.89 -2.29 -5.47
C PHE A 137 7.24 -1.08 -6.13
N TYR A 138 6.00 -0.80 -5.76
CA TYR A 138 5.27 0.37 -6.22
C TYR A 138 4.84 1.21 -5.02
N SER A 139 4.95 2.52 -5.14
CA SER A 139 4.44 3.48 -4.16
C SER A 139 3.53 4.45 -4.89
N ILE A 140 2.24 4.39 -4.57
CA ILE A 140 1.17 5.13 -5.21
C ILE A 140 0.77 6.25 -4.27
N ASP A 141 1.05 7.49 -4.65
CA ASP A 141 0.59 8.68 -3.93
C ASP A 141 -0.92 8.84 -4.10
N LEU A 142 -1.63 8.80 -2.97
CA LEU A 142 -3.07 8.92 -2.88
C LEU A 142 -3.54 10.38 -2.77
N ILE A 143 -2.70 11.34 -3.12
CA ILE A 143 -3.13 12.74 -3.27
C ILE A 143 -4.40 12.82 -4.13
N ASP A 144 -5.36 13.61 -3.66
CA ASP A 144 -6.71 13.77 -4.22
C ASP A 144 -7.62 12.53 -4.20
N ILE A 145 -7.19 11.41 -3.60
CA ILE A 145 -8.04 10.23 -3.36
C ILE A 145 -8.55 10.27 -1.91
N PRO A 146 -9.89 10.31 -1.68
CA PRO A 146 -10.44 10.33 -0.33
C PRO A 146 -10.09 9.07 0.46
N LEU A 147 -9.44 9.21 1.62
CA LEU A 147 -8.98 8.06 2.41
C LEU A 147 -10.13 7.17 2.91
N ASN A 148 -11.30 7.75 3.18
CA ASN A 148 -12.50 6.99 3.58
C ASN A 148 -13.05 6.09 2.45
N LEU A 149 -12.60 6.27 1.21
CA LEU A 149 -12.85 5.32 0.12
C LEU A 149 -12.20 3.97 0.42
N LEU A 150 -11.01 3.98 1.03
CA LEU A 150 -10.22 2.79 1.32
C LEU A 150 -10.93 1.87 2.32
N ASP A 151 -11.67 2.43 3.28
CA ASP A 151 -12.47 1.67 4.26
C ASP A 151 -13.55 0.79 3.60
N ARG A 152 -13.96 1.15 2.38
CA ARG A 152 -15.00 0.43 1.61
C ARG A 152 -14.41 -0.39 0.47
N THR A 153 -13.11 -0.27 0.22
CA THR A 153 -12.43 -0.92 -0.88
C THR A 153 -12.06 -2.35 -0.50
N HIS A 154 -12.40 -3.29 -1.38
CA HIS A 154 -11.96 -4.68 -1.27
C HIS A 154 -10.96 -5.05 -2.38
N HIS A 155 -11.13 -4.43 -3.55
CA HIS A 155 -10.34 -4.71 -4.73
C HIS A 155 -9.93 -3.42 -5.45
N ILE A 156 -8.72 -3.41 -6.00
CA ILE A 156 -8.19 -2.31 -6.81
C ILE A 156 -7.70 -2.88 -8.14
N ASP A 157 -8.23 -2.38 -9.25
CA ASP A 157 -7.65 -2.61 -10.58
C ASP A 157 -6.80 -1.40 -10.97
N LEU A 158 -5.53 -1.67 -11.29
CA LEU A 158 -4.51 -0.66 -11.56
C LEU A 158 -3.81 -0.98 -12.87
N PHE A 159 -3.84 -0.04 -13.82
CA PHE A 159 -3.15 -0.20 -15.09
C PHE A 159 -2.70 1.13 -15.67
N TYR A 160 -1.60 1.08 -16.43
CA TYR A 160 -1.05 2.25 -17.09
C TYR A 160 -1.76 2.52 -18.41
N LEU A 161 -2.18 3.76 -18.63
CA LEU A 161 -2.75 4.26 -19.88
C LEU A 161 -1.63 4.95 -20.67
N ARG A 162 -1.27 4.36 -21.82
CA ARG A 162 -0.27 4.88 -22.74
C ARG A 162 -0.88 5.55 -23.96
#